data_AF-A0A497QAQ1-F1
#
_entry.id   AF-A0A497QAQ1-F1
#
_cell.length_a   1.000
_cell.length_b   1.000
_cell.length_c   1.000
_cell.angle_alpha   90.00
_cell.angle_beta   90.00
_cell.angle_gamma   90.00
#
_symmetry.space_group_name_H-M   'P 1'
#
loop_
_entity.id
_entity.type
_entity.pdbx_description
1 polymer ?
#
loop_
_entity_poly.entity_id
_entity_poly.type
_entity_poly.pdbx_seq_one_letter_code
_entity_poly.pdbx_strand_id
1 'polypeptide(L)'
;MRQTLVMNNVGNSRSGMGDTLRDIIPSESLSSQMETPFDDLIPKTDDLEAQFYLDAMRIYLALCAGSIPMETALQAVEVLRANPEYATFPTNPAMIPINNRYKTKILDNLKTLKKFNLITRDSIRSAYSFAFLMEDSVLSTTDHETLSLFSRNPTISLAQAASELNLTSRTVARALERLRERHSLRFTALVDFTAFNLQSVLVFFTLKEGLDWSSLERGLARFPLTKTILKTTMTDLGYVTFLIPNIDQHKQVFQASLREVACEFFDYTSPHYQLGNGATSNLSLYSGGEWKLPEYLPGDITEHADALNEPPIIHCRGVRPELSKMDLAVATHLQIDSRAPPSRISTNLAVRGFDIEPRKVAQSEKRFTDRGLILPYVLFGGLGLSSNFCFEIVCNERWKSRTLRIVSQFPWSMYYTSNRGIIVWTISPGTHQVEYYQMFRALEQNPGVEIVNPIMTIAQGGSRSLLDITKDYSYNDGRWDIKSSDVDLRNFVFD
;
A
#
# COMPACT_ATOMS: atom_id res chain seq x y z
N MET A 1 -59.51 -4.09 -19.43
CA MET A 1 -58.70 -3.02 -20.02
C MET A 1 -57.32 -3.05 -19.40
N ARG A 2 -56.38 -3.75 -20.05
CA ARG A 2 -54.97 -3.85 -19.67
C ARG A 2 -54.19 -3.00 -20.67
N GLN A 3 -53.47 -1.99 -20.18
CA GLN A 3 -52.58 -1.19 -21.01
C GLN A 3 -51.23 -1.89 -21.15
N THR A 4 -50.88 -2.09 -22.42
CA THR A 4 -49.65 -2.62 -22.97
C THR A 4 -48.51 -1.63 -22.73
N LEU A 5 -47.42 -2.08 -22.10
CA LEU A 5 -46.16 -1.33 -22.04
C LEU A 5 -45.16 -2.00 -22.99
N VAL A 6 -44.84 -1.26 -24.05
CA VAL A 6 -43.94 -1.64 -25.13
C VAL A 6 -42.52 -1.71 -24.60
N MET A 7 -41.93 -2.90 -24.58
CA MET A 7 -40.49 -3.10 -24.41
C MET A 7 -39.81 -2.77 -25.74
N ASN A 8 -39.02 -1.70 -25.77
CA ASN A 8 -38.07 -1.47 -26.85
C ASN A 8 -36.89 -2.43 -26.69
N ASN A 9 -36.84 -3.42 -27.59
CA ASN A 9 -35.67 -4.22 -27.90
C ASN A 9 -34.52 -3.31 -28.36
N VAL A 10 -33.47 -3.19 -27.56
CA VAL A 10 -32.16 -2.75 -28.05
C VAL A 10 -31.40 -4.01 -28.46
N GLY A 11 -31.11 -4.06 -29.76
CA GLY A 11 -30.62 -5.24 -30.46
C GLY A 11 -29.29 -5.77 -29.96
N ASN A 12 -29.24 -7.10 -29.86
CA ASN A 12 -28.03 -7.90 -29.98
C ASN A 12 -27.39 -7.64 -31.36
N SER A 13 -26.45 -6.70 -31.44
CA SER A 13 -25.41 -6.71 -32.46
C SER A 13 -24.14 -7.30 -31.85
N ARG A 14 -24.10 -8.65 -31.79
CA ARG A 14 -22.83 -9.39 -31.67
C ARG A 14 -22.10 -9.24 -32.99
N SER A 15 -21.30 -8.18 -33.14
CA SER A 15 -20.21 -8.15 -34.11
C SER A 15 -19.00 -8.77 -33.45
N GLY A 16 -18.55 -9.92 -33.97
CA GLY A 16 -17.42 -10.66 -33.43
C GLY A 16 -16.14 -9.84 -33.40
N MET A 17 -15.66 -9.54 -32.20
CA MET A 17 -14.24 -9.49 -31.93
C MET A 17 -13.85 -10.89 -31.46
N GLY A 18 -12.90 -11.50 -32.16
CA GLY A 18 -12.38 -12.81 -31.79
C GLY A 18 -11.76 -12.77 -30.39
N ASP A 19 -12.19 -13.71 -29.55
CA ASP A 19 -11.62 -14.04 -28.24
C ASP A 19 -10.23 -14.67 -28.37
N THR A 20 -9.31 -14.00 -29.06
CA THR A 20 -7.88 -14.21 -28.84
C THR A 20 -7.44 -13.14 -27.86
N LEU A 21 -7.33 -13.50 -26.59
CA LEU A 21 -6.53 -12.78 -25.60
C LEU A 21 -5.19 -12.47 -26.28
N ARG A 22 -4.97 -11.21 -26.67
CA ARG A 22 -3.65 -10.78 -27.12
C ARG A 22 -2.79 -10.69 -25.87
N ASP A 23 -1.81 -11.56 -25.77
CA ASP A 23 -0.80 -11.48 -24.73
C ASP A 23 -0.02 -10.17 -24.90
N ILE A 24 0.13 -9.41 -23.81
CA ILE A 24 0.99 -8.23 -23.80
C ILE A 24 2.45 -8.67 -23.81
N ILE A 25 3.19 -8.20 -24.80
CA ILE A 25 4.63 -8.41 -24.98
C ILE A 25 5.38 -7.31 -24.21
N PRO A 26 6.20 -7.65 -23.20
CA PRO A 26 6.87 -6.64 -22.36
C PRO A 26 7.88 -5.74 -23.08
N SER A 27 8.39 -6.16 -24.24
CA SER A 27 9.39 -5.42 -25.02
C SER A 27 8.80 -4.36 -25.95
N GLU A 28 7.48 -4.27 -26.07
CA GLU A 28 6.79 -3.32 -26.94
C GLU A 28 6.05 -2.25 -26.10
N SER A 29 5.76 -1.08 -26.69
CA SER A 29 5.03 -0.04 -25.97
C SER A 29 3.58 -0.46 -25.72
N LEU A 30 3.01 -0.09 -24.57
CA LEU A 30 1.60 -0.41 -24.28
C LEU A 30 0.66 0.27 -25.28
N SER A 31 1.02 1.45 -25.76
CA SER A 31 0.29 2.21 -26.78
C SER A 31 0.17 1.50 -28.14
N SER A 32 1.05 0.54 -28.47
CA SER A 32 0.96 -0.23 -29.72
C SER A 32 0.19 -1.55 -29.57
N GLN A 33 -0.04 -1.99 -28.33
CA GLN A 33 -0.60 -3.31 -28.02
C GLN A 33 -2.02 -3.24 -27.46
N MET A 34 -2.39 -2.11 -26.89
CA MET A 34 -3.65 -1.91 -26.18
C MET A 34 -4.34 -0.64 -26.65
N GLU A 35 -5.58 -0.80 -27.11
CA GLU A 35 -6.45 0.30 -27.51
C GLU A 35 -7.54 0.55 -26.46
N THR A 36 -7.96 1.80 -26.34
CA THR A 36 -9.11 2.22 -25.56
C THR A 36 -9.95 3.20 -26.38
N PRO A 37 -11.29 3.25 -26.18
CA PRO A 37 -12.15 4.24 -26.83
C PRO A 37 -11.80 5.71 -26.54
N PHE A 38 -10.80 5.95 -25.69
CA PHE A 38 -10.35 7.27 -25.24
C PHE A 38 -8.91 7.60 -25.65
N ASP A 39 -8.29 6.81 -26.54
CA ASP A 39 -6.88 7.03 -26.95
C ASP A 39 -6.66 8.40 -27.60
N ASP A 40 -7.69 8.97 -28.21
CA ASP A 40 -7.65 10.33 -28.76
C ASP A 40 -7.41 11.40 -27.69
N LEU A 41 -7.78 11.14 -26.42
CA LEU A 41 -7.59 12.06 -25.30
C LEU A 41 -6.23 11.92 -24.62
N ILE A 42 -5.51 10.81 -24.85
CA ILE A 42 -4.23 10.52 -24.21
C ILE A 42 -3.11 11.24 -24.97
N PRO A 43 -2.42 12.23 -24.37
CA PRO A 43 -1.28 12.89 -25.02
C PRO A 43 -0.16 11.90 -25.39
N LYS A 44 0.65 12.25 -26.38
CA LYS A 44 1.89 11.53 -26.70
C LYS A 44 3.07 12.32 -26.13
N THR A 45 4.04 11.61 -25.57
CA THR A 45 5.27 12.19 -25.03
C THR A 45 6.43 11.22 -25.25
N ASP A 46 7.64 11.76 -25.43
CA ASP A 46 8.87 10.98 -25.51
C ASP A 46 9.52 10.79 -24.12
N ASP A 47 9.01 11.49 -23.10
CA ASP A 47 9.44 11.36 -21.71
C ASP A 47 8.87 10.05 -21.11
N LEU A 48 9.77 9.09 -20.82
CA LEU A 48 9.42 7.78 -20.28
C LEU A 48 8.76 7.85 -18.89
N GLU A 49 9.10 8.84 -18.06
CA GLU A 49 8.51 9.00 -16.73
C GLU A 49 7.10 9.58 -16.84
N ALA A 50 6.89 10.52 -17.76
CA ALA A 50 5.55 11.01 -18.08
C ALA A 50 4.67 9.91 -18.71
N GLN A 51 5.24 9.10 -19.62
CA GLN A 51 4.54 8.01 -20.30
C GLN A 51 4.05 6.94 -19.32
N PHE A 52 4.81 6.66 -18.25
CA PHE A 52 4.39 5.75 -17.18
C PHE A 52 3.00 6.06 -16.63
N TYR A 53 2.72 7.33 -16.30
CA TYR A 53 1.43 7.76 -15.77
C TYR A 53 0.32 7.73 -16.82
N LEU A 54 0.64 8.06 -18.08
CA LEU A 54 -0.32 7.98 -19.19
C LEU A 54 -0.73 6.53 -19.47
N ASP A 55 0.23 5.61 -19.44
CA ASP A 55 -0.03 4.17 -19.60
C ASP A 55 -0.83 3.62 -18.41
N ALA A 56 -0.54 4.07 -17.18
CA ALA A 56 -1.34 3.74 -16.01
C ALA A 56 -2.80 4.19 -16.15
N MET A 57 -3.04 5.40 -16.67
CA MET A 57 -4.39 5.88 -17.01
C MET A 57 -5.02 5.04 -18.14
N ARG A 58 -4.26 4.70 -19.18
CA ARG A 58 -4.74 3.88 -20.31
C ARG A 58 -5.23 2.51 -19.83
N ILE A 59 -4.45 1.80 -19.01
CA ILE A 59 -4.82 0.49 -18.47
C ILE A 59 -6.14 0.59 -17.70
N TYR A 60 -6.27 1.57 -16.80
CA TYR A 60 -7.49 1.75 -16.00
C TYR A 60 -8.70 2.07 -16.88
N LEU A 61 -8.55 2.97 -17.86
CA LEU A 61 -9.62 3.34 -18.78
C LEU A 61 -10.07 2.18 -19.67
N ALA A 62 -9.12 1.39 -20.20
CA ALA A 62 -9.40 0.21 -21.01
C ALA A 62 -10.17 -0.85 -20.21
N LEU A 63 -9.76 -1.08 -18.96
CA LEU A 63 -10.45 -1.98 -18.03
C LEU A 63 -11.87 -1.48 -17.73
N CYS A 64 -12.05 -0.18 -17.49
CA CYS A 64 -13.36 0.41 -17.23
C CYS A 64 -14.27 0.44 -18.47
N ALA A 65 -13.71 0.45 -19.68
CA ALA A 65 -14.45 0.36 -20.93
C ALA A 65 -14.84 -1.08 -21.29
N GLY A 66 -14.24 -2.08 -20.62
CA GLY A 66 -14.35 -3.49 -21.00
C GLY A 66 -13.60 -3.82 -22.29
N SER A 67 -12.67 -2.95 -22.72
CA SER A 67 -11.84 -3.16 -23.92
C SER A 67 -10.75 -4.20 -23.70
N ILE A 68 -10.36 -4.41 -22.44
CA ILE A 68 -9.47 -5.49 -22.02
C ILE A 68 -10.07 -6.23 -20.82
N PRO A 69 -9.82 -7.54 -20.70
CA PRO A 69 -10.13 -8.28 -19.49
C PRO A 69 -9.10 -8.00 -18.37
N MET A 70 -9.41 -8.42 -17.14
CA MET A 70 -8.55 -8.21 -15.96
C MET A 70 -7.18 -8.86 -16.14
N GLU A 71 -7.12 -10.03 -16.76
CA GLU A 71 -5.90 -10.77 -17.02
C GLU A 71 -4.93 -9.98 -17.91
N THR A 72 -5.41 -9.40 -19.01
CA THR A 72 -4.62 -8.51 -19.88
C THR A 72 -4.18 -7.24 -19.15
N ALA A 73 -5.04 -6.68 -18.29
CA ALA A 73 -4.66 -5.51 -17.48
C ALA A 73 -3.52 -5.85 -16.51
N LEU A 74 -3.55 -7.03 -15.88
CA LEU A 74 -2.47 -7.49 -15.00
C LEU A 74 -1.15 -7.70 -15.76
N GLN A 75 -1.20 -8.25 -16.98
CA GLN A 75 -0.01 -8.34 -17.85
C GLN A 75 0.54 -6.95 -18.22
N ALA A 76 -0.33 -6.00 -18.58
CA ALA A 76 0.07 -4.63 -18.90
C ALA A 76 0.75 -3.91 -17.72
N VAL A 77 0.36 -4.23 -16.48
CA VAL A 77 1.05 -3.72 -15.29
C VAL A 77 2.47 -4.24 -15.16
N GLU A 78 2.78 -5.45 -15.63
CA GLU A 78 4.17 -5.94 -15.62
C GLU A 78 5.08 -5.09 -16.51
N VAL A 79 4.55 -4.50 -17.60
CA VAL A 79 5.28 -3.53 -18.43
C VAL A 79 5.57 -2.24 -17.65
N LEU A 80 4.58 -1.73 -16.90
CA LEU A 80 4.80 -0.57 -16.03
C LEU A 80 5.90 -0.82 -14.99
N ARG A 81 6.03 -2.04 -14.46
CA ARG A 81 7.06 -2.38 -13.46
C ARG A 81 8.49 -2.35 -13.99
N ALA A 82 8.67 -2.42 -15.30
CA ALA A 82 9.98 -2.29 -15.92
C ALA A 82 10.44 -0.82 -16.01
N ASN A 83 9.52 0.15 -15.84
CA ASN A 83 9.85 1.57 -15.86
C ASN A 83 10.56 1.99 -14.55
N PRO A 84 11.66 2.76 -14.60
CA PRO A 84 12.35 3.26 -13.41
C PRO A 84 11.44 4.06 -12.45
N GLU A 85 10.45 4.79 -12.98
CA GLU A 85 9.49 5.55 -12.19
C GLU A 85 8.67 4.67 -11.24
N TYR A 86 8.54 3.36 -11.55
CA TYR A 86 7.87 2.40 -10.66
C TYR A 86 8.57 2.23 -9.31
N ALA A 87 9.89 2.42 -9.24
CA ALA A 87 10.61 2.34 -7.96
C ALA A 87 10.27 3.52 -7.04
N THR A 88 10.01 4.70 -7.63
CA THR A 88 9.69 5.95 -6.91
C THR A 88 8.19 6.06 -6.63
N PHE A 89 7.34 5.73 -7.61
CA PHE A 89 5.88 5.81 -7.53
C PHE A 89 5.20 4.52 -8.02
N PRO A 90 5.37 3.40 -7.31
CA PRO A 90 4.76 2.14 -7.71
C PRO A 90 3.23 2.24 -7.68
N THR A 91 2.60 1.93 -8.82
CA THR A 91 1.13 1.90 -8.96
C THR A 91 0.65 0.66 -9.69
N ASN A 92 -0.53 0.18 -9.33
CA ASN A 92 -1.19 -0.92 -10.02
C ASN A 92 -2.63 -0.51 -10.39
N PRO A 93 -2.85 0.02 -11.60
CA PRO A 93 -4.17 0.45 -12.07
C PRO A 93 -5.22 -0.66 -12.06
N ALA A 94 -4.83 -1.92 -12.26
CA ALA A 94 -5.75 -3.07 -12.23
C ALA A 94 -6.29 -3.37 -10.82
N MET A 95 -5.62 -2.86 -9.78
CA MET A 95 -6.05 -2.99 -8.38
C MET A 95 -6.88 -1.81 -7.88
N ILE A 96 -7.15 -0.81 -8.72
CA ILE A 96 -8.03 0.30 -8.38
C ILE A 96 -9.48 -0.14 -8.61
N PRO A 97 -10.42 0.09 -7.67
CA PRO A 97 -11.83 -0.28 -7.87
C PRO A 97 -12.37 0.36 -9.16
N ILE A 98 -12.98 -0.46 -10.02
CA ILE A 98 -13.61 0.01 -11.25
C ILE A 98 -14.80 0.89 -10.86
N ASN A 99 -14.63 2.19 -11.06
CA ASN A 99 -15.60 3.20 -10.66
C ASN A 99 -15.75 4.25 -11.77
N ASN A 100 -17.00 4.49 -12.19
CA ASN A 100 -17.33 5.50 -13.20
C ASN A 100 -16.89 6.90 -12.79
N ARG A 101 -16.86 7.22 -11.50
CA ARG A 101 -16.40 8.52 -11.01
C ARG A 101 -14.91 8.75 -11.28
N TYR A 102 -14.07 7.76 -10.95
CA TYR A 102 -12.63 7.84 -11.27
C TYR A 102 -12.41 7.90 -12.78
N LYS A 103 -13.14 7.09 -13.55
CA LYS A 103 -13.10 7.16 -15.03
C LYS A 103 -13.39 8.57 -15.52
N THR A 104 -14.47 9.21 -15.08
CA THR A 104 -14.82 10.58 -15.49
C THR A 104 -13.74 11.58 -15.10
N LYS A 105 -13.22 11.53 -13.86
CA LYS A 105 -12.13 12.42 -13.42
C LYS A 105 -10.87 12.26 -14.28
N ILE A 106 -10.46 11.03 -14.60
CA ILE A 106 -9.32 10.78 -15.49
C ILE A 106 -9.58 11.41 -16.86
N LEU A 107 -10.76 11.19 -17.44
CA LEU A 107 -11.10 11.74 -18.76
C LEU A 107 -11.10 13.28 -18.77
N ASP A 108 -11.62 13.92 -17.73
CA ASP A 108 -11.63 15.38 -17.62
C ASP A 108 -10.21 15.95 -17.38
N ASN A 109 -9.39 15.24 -16.62
CA ASN A 109 -7.97 15.57 -16.46
C ASN A 109 -7.22 15.44 -17.79
N LEU A 110 -7.41 14.36 -18.55
CA LEU A 110 -6.81 14.17 -19.88
C LEU A 110 -7.23 15.26 -20.88
N LYS A 111 -8.52 15.62 -20.91
CA LYS A 111 -9.01 16.77 -21.72
C LYS A 111 -8.27 18.06 -21.35
N THR A 112 -8.04 18.28 -20.06
CA THR A 112 -7.35 19.48 -19.54
C THR A 112 -5.88 19.47 -19.96
N LEU A 113 -5.17 18.35 -19.74
CA LEU A 113 -3.77 18.18 -20.17
C LEU A 113 -3.62 18.45 -21.67
N LYS A 114 -4.49 17.87 -22.50
CA LYS A 114 -4.49 18.06 -23.95
C LYS A 114 -4.81 19.50 -24.36
N LYS A 115 -5.83 20.13 -23.76
CA LYS A 115 -6.27 21.50 -24.09
C LYS A 115 -5.18 22.53 -23.80
N PHE A 116 -4.44 22.36 -22.71
CA PHE A 116 -3.41 23.30 -22.27
C PHE A 116 -1.98 22.85 -22.59
N ASN A 117 -1.81 21.76 -23.35
CA ASN A 117 -0.52 21.17 -23.71
C ASN A 117 0.41 20.91 -22.50
N LEU A 118 -0.16 20.40 -21.40
CA LEU A 118 0.56 20.12 -20.16
C LEU A 118 1.13 18.70 -20.19
N ILE A 119 2.23 18.52 -20.92
CA ILE A 119 2.84 17.19 -21.18
C ILE A 119 4.05 16.87 -20.29
N THR A 120 4.30 17.68 -19.25
CA THR A 120 5.39 17.42 -18.30
C THR A 120 5.03 16.30 -17.33
N ARG A 121 6.05 15.54 -16.88
CA ARG A 121 5.90 14.49 -15.84
C ARG A 121 5.08 14.97 -14.66
N ASP A 122 5.40 16.12 -14.07
CA ASP A 122 4.72 16.62 -12.88
C ASP A 122 3.24 16.95 -13.13
N SER A 123 2.91 17.51 -14.29
CA SER A 123 1.52 17.82 -14.65
C SER A 123 0.70 16.55 -14.82
N ILE A 124 1.26 15.55 -15.51
CA ILE A 124 0.59 14.27 -15.77
C ILE A 124 0.47 13.46 -14.47
N ARG A 125 1.51 13.39 -13.65
CA ARG A 125 1.48 12.74 -12.32
C ARG A 125 0.44 13.38 -11.40
N SER A 126 0.38 14.71 -11.41
CA SER A 126 -0.61 15.47 -10.65
C SER A 126 -2.03 15.11 -11.11
N ALA A 127 -2.29 15.17 -12.41
CA ALA A 127 -3.56 14.77 -13.02
C ALA A 127 -3.95 13.31 -12.69
N TYR A 128 -2.99 12.38 -12.73
CA TYR A 128 -3.19 11.00 -12.32
C TYR A 128 -3.63 10.91 -10.85
N SER A 129 -2.87 11.53 -9.96
CA SER A 129 -3.11 11.50 -8.51
C SER A 129 -4.45 12.13 -8.13
N PHE A 130 -4.78 13.28 -8.74
CA PHE A 130 -6.05 13.98 -8.53
C PHE A 130 -7.27 13.14 -8.91
N ALA A 131 -7.15 12.27 -9.92
CA ALA A 131 -8.28 11.48 -10.37
C ALA A 131 -8.76 10.45 -9.33
N PHE A 132 -7.85 10.01 -8.45
CA PHE A 132 -8.15 9.05 -7.39
C PHE A 132 -8.35 9.68 -6.01
N LEU A 133 -8.29 11.02 -5.91
CA LEU A 133 -8.68 11.70 -4.68
C LEU A 133 -10.16 11.45 -4.39
N MET A 134 -10.40 10.89 -3.21
CA MET A 134 -11.73 10.61 -2.70
C MET A 134 -12.43 11.90 -2.32
N GLU A 135 -13.73 11.98 -2.60
CA GLU A 135 -14.57 13.05 -2.04
C GLU A 135 -15.30 12.43 -0.86
N ASP A 136 -15.40 13.19 0.23
CA ASP A 136 -16.02 12.73 1.44
C ASP A 136 -17.51 12.47 1.25
N SER A 137 -17.97 11.37 1.84
CA SER A 137 -19.38 11.04 1.97
C SER A 137 -19.64 10.50 3.37
N VAL A 138 -20.83 10.76 3.90
CA VAL A 138 -21.21 10.33 5.25
C VAL A 138 -21.59 8.85 5.22
N LEU A 139 -21.16 8.10 6.24
CA LEU A 139 -21.58 6.71 6.41
C LEU A 139 -23.03 6.64 6.87
N SER A 140 -23.80 5.72 6.27
CA SER A 140 -25.06 5.29 6.89
C SER A 140 -24.78 4.51 8.17
N THR A 141 -25.74 4.46 9.10
CA THR A 141 -25.61 3.69 10.36
C THR A 141 -25.19 2.24 10.10
N THR A 142 -25.85 1.59 9.13
CA THR A 142 -25.54 0.20 8.74
C THR A 142 -24.13 0.05 8.16
N ASP A 143 -23.68 1.00 7.33
CA ASP A 143 -22.32 0.95 6.77
C ASP A 143 -21.27 1.17 7.86
N HIS A 144 -21.55 2.07 8.82
CA HIS A 144 -20.68 2.32 9.97
C HIS A 144 -20.56 1.10 10.90
N GLU A 145 -21.69 0.47 11.26
CA GLU A 145 -21.71 -0.74 12.08
C GLU A 145 -21.01 -1.91 11.39
N THR A 146 -21.25 -2.07 10.08
CA THR A 146 -20.58 -3.08 9.26
C THR A 146 -19.07 -2.84 9.25
N LEU A 147 -18.62 -1.61 8.94
CA LEU A 147 -17.21 -1.27 8.93
C LEU A 147 -16.56 -1.50 10.30
N SER A 148 -17.22 -1.08 11.38
CA SER A 148 -16.74 -1.25 12.76
C SER A 148 -16.60 -2.71 13.17
N LEU A 149 -17.49 -3.59 12.72
CA LEU A 149 -17.38 -5.02 12.96
C LEU A 149 -16.19 -5.62 12.20
N PHE A 150 -16.08 -5.33 10.90
CA PHE A 150 -15.01 -5.88 10.06
C PHE A 150 -13.63 -5.31 10.41
N SER A 151 -13.52 -4.07 10.91
CA SER A 151 -12.25 -3.54 11.44
C SER A 151 -11.75 -4.29 12.67
N ARG A 152 -12.66 -4.79 13.52
CA ARG A 152 -12.31 -5.61 14.71
C ARG A 152 -12.07 -7.07 14.36
N ASN A 153 -12.80 -7.61 13.39
CA ASN A 153 -12.65 -8.98 12.92
C ASN A 153 -12.63 -9.05 11.38
N PRO A 154 -11.48 -8.79 10.74
CA PRO A 154 -11.38 -8.70 9.28
C PRO A 154 -11.71 -10.01 8.55
N THR A 155 -11.63 -11.15 9.25
CA THR A 155 -11.85 -12.49 8.70
C THR A 155 -13.26 -13.04 8.96
N ILE A 156 -14.13 -12.31 9.68
CA ILE A 156 -15.49 -12.78 9.99
C ILE A 156 -16.26 -13.15 8.71
N SER A 157 -17.03 -14.24 8.77
CA SER A 157 -17.89 -14.64 7.66
C SER A 157 -19.11 -13.71 7.56
N LEU A 158 -19.72 -13.63 6.36
CA LEU A 158 -20.94 -12.83 6.17
C LEU A 158 -22.10 -13.33 7.05
N ALA A 159 -22.19 -14.64 7.30
CA ALA A 159 -23.23 -15.23 8.13
C ALA A 159 -23.06 -14.87 9.62
N GLN A 160 -21.83 -14.93 10.12
CA GLN A 160 -21.52 -14.51 11.50
C GLN A 160 -21.75 -13.00 11.67
N ALA A 161 -21.27 -12.18 10.72
CA ALA A 161 -21.49 -10.75 10.74
C ALA A 161 -22.98 -10.37 10.71
N ALA A 162 -23.77 -11.08 9.89
CA ALA A 162 -25.22 -10.92 9.85
C ALA A 162 -25.88 -11.21 11.21
N SER A 163 -25.45 -12.28 11.88
CA SER A 163 -25.94 -12.62 13.22
C SER A 163 -25.56 -11.56 14.26
N GLU A 164 -24.33 -11.07 14.26
CA GLU A 164 -23.87 -10.07 15.23
C GLU A 164 -24.53 -8.70 15.04
N LEU A 165 -24.79 -8.30 13.79
CA LEU A 165 -25.43 -7.02 13.47
C LEU A 165 -26.97 -7.10 13.48
N ASN A 166 -27.56 -8.28 13.68
CA ASN A 166 -29.00 -8.53 13.52
C ASN A 166 -29.52 -8.08 12.14
N LEU A 167 -28.78 -8.43 11.08
CA LEU A 167 -29.08 -8.12 9.68
C LEU A 167 -29.12 -9.41 8.84
N THR A 168 -29.57 -9.32 7.59
CA THR A 168 -29.40 -10.43 6.63
C THR A 168 -28.00 -10.41 6.02
N SER A 169 -27.43 -11.57 5.67
CA SER A 169 -26.13 -11.65 4.97
C SER A 169 -26.10 -10.84 3.68
N ARG A 170 -27.25 -10.72 2.99
CA ARG A 170 -27.39 -9.89 1.78
C ARG A 170 -27.24 -8.40 2.09
N THR A 171 -27.77 -7.94 3.22
CA THR A 171 -27.63 -6.55 3.67
C THR A 171 -26.16 -6.24 3.99
N VAL A 172 -25.47 -7.13 4.71
CA VAL A 172 -24.04 -6.99 5.01
C VAL A 172 -23.19 -6.98 3.73
N ALA A 173 -23.44 -7.91 2.80
CA ALA A 173 -22.73 -7.94 1.51
C ALA A 173 -22.90 -6.62 0.72
N ARG A 174 -24.13 -6.10 0.65
CA ARG A 174 -24.41 -4.81 0.01
C ARG A 174 -23.76 -3.62 0.72
N ALA A 175 -23.65 -3.65 2.04
CA ALA A 175 -22.94 -2.63 2.81
C ALA A 175 -21.44 -2.66 2.47
N LEU A 176 -20.82 -3.84 2.42
CA LEU A 176 -19.42 -3.99 2.00
C LEU A 176 -19.19 -3.52 0.56
N GLU A 177 -20.11 -3.79 -0.37
CA GLU A 177 -20.05 -3.28 -1.75
C GLU A 177 -20.07 -1.75 -1.77
N ARG A 178 -21.02 -1.10 -1.06
CA ARG A 178 -21.07 0.36 -0.95
C ARG A 178 -19.80 0.94 -0.32
N LEU A 179 -19.29 0.31 0.73
CA LEU A 179 -18.05 0.73 1.40
C LEU A 179 -16.83 0.61 0.46
N ARG A 180 -16.77 -0.44 -0.37
CA ARG A 180 -15.73 -0.59 -1.41
C ARG A 180 -15.81 0.53 -2.45
N GLU A 181 -17.01 0.87 -2.90
CA GLU A 181 -17.23 1.89 -3.92
C GLU A 181 -17.00 3.32 -3.42
N ARG A 182 -17.49 3.63 -2.21
CA ARG A 182 -17.53 5.00 -1.66
C ARG A 182 -16.40 5.33 -0.71
N HIS A 183 -15.77 4.32 -0.11
CA HIS A 183 -14.74 4.46 0.91
C HIS A 183 -13.52 3.57 0.64
N SER A 184 -13.36 3.07 -0.59
CA SER A 184 -12.22 2.24 -1.01
C SER A 184 -11.86 1.12 -0.02
N LEU A 185 -12.89 0.53 0.61
CA LEU A 185 -12.70 -0.54 1.59
C LEU A 185 -11.92 -1.71 0.99
N ARG A 186 -10.83 -2.11 1.65
CA ARG A 186 -10.00 -3.26 1.30
C ARG A 186 -9.75 -4.12 2.52
N PHE A 187 -9.68 -5.43 2.27
CA PHE A 187 -9.23 -6.41 3.25
C PHE A 187 -7.83 -6.82 2.84
N THR A 188 -6.87 -6.61 3.72
CA THR A 188 -5.45 -6.83 3.43
C THR A 188 -4.83 -7.60 4.60
N ALA A 189 -3.57 -8.00 4.47
CA ALA A 189 -2.81 -8.67 5.49
C ALA A 189 -1.40 -8.13 5.58
N LEU A 190 -0.94 -7.90 6.81
CA LEU A 190 0.48 -7.79 7.11
C LEU A 190 1.08 -9.20 7.08
N VAL A 191 2.31 -9.32 6.60
CA VAL A 191 3.03 -10.60 6.47
C VAL A 191 4.32 -10.50 7.28
N ASP A 192 4.68 -11.57 7.98
CA ASP A 192 6.02 -11.70 8.56
C ASP A 192 7.03 -12.02 7.44
N PHE A 193 7.73 -10.98 6.95
CA PHE A 193 8.74 -11.13 5.90
C PHE A 193 9.93 -11.99 6.34
N THR A 194 10.23 -12.06 7.64
CA THR A 194 11.37 -12.84 8.14
C THR A 194 11.15 -14.34 8.00
N ALA A 195 9.89 -14.79 7.92
CA ALA A 195 9.55 -16.17 7.58
C ALA A 195 10.12 -16.61 6.22
N PHE A 196 10.26 -15.66 5.28
CA PHE A 196 10.86 -15.84 3.97
C PHE A 196 12.33 -15.41 3.92
N ASN A 197 12.97 -15.20 5.08
CA ASN A 197 14.36 -14.72 5.18
C ASN A 197 14.58 -13.36 4.50
N LEU A 198 13.58 -12.47 4.60
CA LEU A 198 13.60 -11.10 4.12
C LEU A 198 13.47 -10.16 5.33
N GLN A 199 14.47 -9.31 5.55
CA GLN A 199 14.45 -8.32 6.63
C GLN A 199 14.07 -6.95 6.08
N SER A 200 12.97 -6.38 6.56
CA SER A 200 12.68 -4.96 6.29
C SER A 200 13.57 -4.08 7.15
N VAL A 201 14.24 -3.12 6.51
CA VAL A 201 15.03 -2.07 7.17
C VAL A 201 14.53 -0.73 6.69
N LEU A 202 14.01 0.10 7.59
CA LEU A 202 13.58 1.45 7.28
C LEU A 202 14.63 2.44 7.77
N VAL A 203 15.07 3.36 6.92
CA VAL A 203 16.09 4.36 7.24
C VAL A 203 15.49 5.75 7.11
N PHE A 204 15.43 6.49 8.21
CA PHE A 204 15.15 7.94 8.17
C PHE A 204 16.45 8.70 7.96
N PHE A 205 16.38 9.79 7.19
CA PHE A 205 17.56 10.61 6.91
C PHE A 205 17.22 12.06 6.53
N THR A 206 18.13 12.97 6.83
CA THR A 206 18.14 14.33 6.26
C THR A 206 19.39 14.46 5.38
N LEU A 207 19.28 15.19 4.28
CA LEU A 207 20.42 15.45 3.41
C LEU A 207 21.34 16.51 4.00
N LYS A 208 22.63 16.40 3.70
CA LYS A 208 23.55 17.51 3.91
C LYS A 208 23.21 18.70 3.04
N GLU A 209 23.56 19.89 3.52
CA GLU A 209 23.39 21.13 2.78
C GLU A 209 24.09 21.08 1.40
N GLY A 210 23.40 21.56 0.37
CA GLY A 210 23.92 21.63 -1.01
C GLY A 210 23.80 20.36 -1.84
N LEU A 211 23.31 19.25 -1.26
CA LEU A 211 23.10 18.00 -2.01
C LEU A 211 21.75 17.96 -2.73
N ASP A 212 21.76 17.46 -3.97
CA ASP A 212 20.54 17.27 -4.76
C ASP A 212 19.84 15.95 -4.41
N TRP A 213 18.62 16.06 -3.90
CA TRP A 213 17.75 14.92 -3.63
C TRP A 213 17.53 14.01 -4.84
N SER A 214 17.38 14.59 -6.02
CA SER A 214 17.03 13.85 -7.24
C SER A 214 18.13 12.85 -7.62
N SER A 215 19.38 13.19 -7.33
CA SER A 215 20.52 12.31 -7.58
C SER A 215 20.56 11.13 -6.60
N LEU A 216 20.34 11.39 -5.31
CA LEU A 216 20.21 10.31 -4.31
C LEU A 216 19.00 9.41 -4.59
N GLU A 217 17.84 9.99 -4.88
CA GLU A 217 16.60 9.25 -5.15
C GLU A 217 16.78 8.28 -6.32
N ARG A 218 17.44 8.72 -7.40
CA ARG A 218 17.81 7.84 -8.52
C ARG A 218 18.75 6.71 -8.08
N GLY A 219 19.74 7.02 -7.26
CA GLY A 219 20.65 6.00 -6.71
C GLY A 219 19.92 4.95 -5.87
N LEU A 220 19.06 5.40 -4.95
CA LEU A 220 18.22 4.53 -4.13
C LEU A 220 17.21 3.74 -4.97
N ALA A 221 16.62 4.34 -6.01
CA ALA A 221 15.67 3.68 -6.89
C ALA A 221 16.31 2.57 -7.73
N ARG A 222 17.59 2.74 -8.12
CA ARG A 222 18.38 1.71 -8.82
C ARG A 222 18.73 0.52 -7.94
N PHE A 223 18.82 0.71 -6.62
CA PHE A 223 19.11 -0.40 -5.71
C PHE A 223 17.97 -1.44 -5.74
N PRO A 224 18.22 -2.70 -6.16
CA PRO A 224 17.16 -3.66 -6.47
C PRO A 224 16.30 -4.02 -5.25
N LEU A 225 16.85 -3.86 -4.04
CA LEU A 225 16.21 -4.17 -2.77
C LEU A 225 15.47 -2.98 -2.14
N THR A 226 15.42 -1.83 -2.82
CA THR A 226 14.59 -0.70 -2.41
C THR A 226 13.11 -1.00 -2.62
N LYS A 227 12.35 -0.91 -1.53
CA LYS A 227 10.92 -1.16 -1.48
C LYS A 227 10.09 0.11 -1.65
N THR A 228 10.49 1.18 -0.98
CA THR A 228 9.81 2.48 -0.99
C THR A 228 10.82 3.57 -0.72
N ILE A 229 10.67 4.69 -1.41
CA ILE A 229 11.36 5.96 -1.14
C ILE A 229 10.28 7.00 -0.88
N LEU A 230 10.44 7.81 0.16
CA LEU A 230 9.55 8.94 0.40
C LEU A 230 10.36 10.19 0.69
N LYS A 231 10.13 11.23 -0.11
CA LYS A 231 10.42 12.62 0.22
C LYS A 231 9.14 13.34 0.59
N THR A 232 9.20 14.24 1.55
CA THR A 232 8.13 15.21 1.77
C THR A 232 8.59 16.61 1.43
N THR A 233 7.68 17.46 1.00
CA THR A 233 7.97 18.88 0.73
C THR A 233 7.93 19.73 2.00
N MET A 234 7.36 19.20 3.09
CA MET A 234 7.08 19.92 4.33
C MET A 234 8.14 19.69 5.41
N THR A 235 8.99 18.67 5.26
CA THR A 235 10.06 18.35 6.21
C THR A 235 11.29 17.88 5.46
N ASP A 236 12.48 18.23 5.96
CA ASP A 236 13.76 17.78 5.39
C ASP A 236 14.04 16.30 5.65
N LEU A 237 13.20 15.66 6.47
CA LEU A 237 13.28 14.25 6.79
C LEU A 237 12.61 13.42 5.69
N GLY A 238 13.43 12.59 5.05
CA GLY A 238 12.98 11.52 4.15
C GLY A 238 13.09 10.16 4.83
N TYR A 239 12.47 9.16 4.21
CA TYR A 239 12.78 7.77 4.56
C TYR A 239 12.82 6.86 3.34
N VAL A 240 13.63 5.81 3.47
CA VAL A 240 13.72 4.72 2.49
C VAL A 240 13.53 3.39 3.21
N THR A 241 12.78 2.48 2.60
CA THR A 241 12.63 1.11 3.10
C THR A 241 13.35 0.17 2.16
N PHE A 242 14.20 -0.68 2.73
CA PHE A 242 14.86 -1.79 2.04
C PHE A 242 14.28 -3.11 2.52
N LEU A 243 14.36 -4.12 1.67
CA LEU A 243 14.03 -5.51 2.00
C LEU A 243 15.24 -6.39 1.71
N ILE A 244 16.04 -6.65 2.75
CA ILE A 244 17.34 -7.32 2.62
C ILE A 244 17.18 -8.83 2.80
N PRO A 245 17.51 -9.65 1.79
CA PRO A 245 17.50 -11.10 1.92
C PRO A 245 18.65 -11.60 2.80
N ASN A 246 18.47 -12.76 3.44
CA ASN A 246 19.50 -13.45 4.22
C ASN A 246 20.27 -12.52 5.18
N ILE A 247 19.55 -11.70 5.94
CA ILE A 247 20.17 -10.59 6.70
C ILE A 247 21.32 -11.06 7.59
N ASP A 248 21.24 -12.26 8.19
CA ASP A 248 22.31 -12.80 9.03
C ASP A 248 23.66 -12.93 8.31
N GLN A 249 23.66 -13.12 6.99
CA GLN A 249 24.86 -13.20 6.15
C GLN A 249 25.28 -11.84 5.59
N HIS A 250 24.31 -11.00 5.24
CA HIS A 250 24.53 -9.76 4.50
C HIS A 250 24.55 -8.50 5.37
N LYS A 251 24.24 -8.61 6.66
CA LYS A 251 24.15 -7.46 7.59
C LYS A 251 25.39 -6.60 7.59
N GLN A 252 26.58 -7.21 7.64
CA GLN A 252 27.84 -6.46 7.71
C GLN A 252 28.08 -5.63 6.45
N VAL A 253 27.88 -6.23 5.27
CA VAL A 253 28.05 -5.55 3.97
C VAL A 253 27.06 -4.40 3.85
N PHE A 254 25.77 -4.67 4.09
CA PHE A 254 24.72 -3.65 4.02
C PHE A 254 24.94 -2.51 5.02
N GLN A 255 25.33 -2.81 6.26
CA GLN A 255 25.63 -1.79 7.27
C GLN A 255 26.89 -0.98 6.98
N ALA A 256 27.91 -1.59 6.37
CA ALA A 256 29.10 -0.86 5.92
C ALA A 256 28.72 0.10 4.77
N SER A 257 28.01 -0.40 3.76
CA SER A 257 27.57 0.41 2.62
C SER A 257 26.63 1.54 3.05
N LEU A 258 25.68 1.28 3.95
CA LEU A 258 24.77 2.30 4.48
C LEU A 258 25.52 3.38 5.27
N ARG A 259 26.53 3.01 6.05
CA ARG A 259 27.36 3.98 6.79
C ARG A 259 28.16 4.86 5.84
N GLU A 260 28.74 4.32 4.77
CA GLU A 260 29.47 5.11 3.78
C GLU A 260 28.54 6.07 3.02
N VAL A 261 27.37 5.60 2.57
CA VAL A 261 26.34 6.46 1.97
C VAL A 261 25.90 7.56 2.97
N ALA A 262 25.68 7.21 4.24
CA ALA A 262 25.34 8.19 5.26
C ALA A 262 26.45 9.23 5.49
N CYS A 263 27.71 8.79 5.55
CA CYS A 263 28.85 9.66 5.69
C CYS A 263 29.01 10.63 4.52
N GLU A 264 28.58 10.27 3.31
CA GLU A 264 28.61 11.17 2.17
C GLU A 264 27.39 12.10 2.14
N PHE A 265 26.18 11.53 2.19
CA PHE A 265 24.95 12.23 1.83
C PHE A 265 24.11 12.77 2.98
N PHE A 266 24.29 12.26 4.21
CA PHE A 266 23.32 12.49 5.27
C PHE A 266 23.90 13.28 6.46
N ASP A 267 23.10 14.23 6.97
CA ASP A 267 23.35 14.89 8.27
C ASP A 267 22.73 14.11 9.43
N TYR A 268 21.59 13.46 9.15
CA TYR A 268 20.89 12.58 10.07
C TYR A 268 20.69 11.22 9.43
N THR A 269 20.87 10.14 10.19
CA THR A 269 20.55 8.79 9.72
C THR A 269 20.11 7.91 10.88
N SER A 270 18.97 7.25 10.70
CA SER A 270 18.39 6.36 11.71
C SER A 270 17.86 5.08 11.08
N PRO A 271 18.65 3.98 11.11
CA PRO A 271 18.21 2.69 10.61
C PRO A 271 17.39 1.92 11.66
N HIS A 272 16.24 1.44 11.24
CA HIS A 272 15.29 0.64 12.01
C HIS A 272 15.14 -0.75 11.39
N TYR A 273 15.47 -1.79 12.14
CA TYR A 273 15.24 -3.19 11.75
C TYR A 273 13.89 -3.66 12.30
N GLN A 274 13.01 -4.13 11.43
CA GLN A 274 11.66 -4.55 11.80
C GLN A 274 11.69 -5.70 12.80
N LEU A 275 10.94 -5.55 13.89
CA LEU A 275 10.65 -6.60 14.86
C LEU A 275 9.16 -7.00 14.86
N GLY A 276 8.29 -6.14 14.33
CA GLY A 276 6.88 -6.42 14.18
C GLY A 276 6.13 -5.24 13.55
N ASN A 277 4.94 -5.49 13.03
CA ASN A 277 4.10 -4.46 12.43
C ASN A 277 2.62 -4.77 12.73
N GLY A 278 1.79 -3.74 12.78
CA GLY A 278 0.36 -3.87 13.02
C GLY A 278 -0.41 -2.71 12.41
N ALA A 279 -1.72 -2.86 12.35
CA ALA A 279 -2.64 -1.82 11.91
C ALA A 279 -3.90 -1.85 12.78
N THR A 280 -4.46 -0.68 13.03
CA THR A 280 -5.66 -0.52 13.84
C THR A 280 -6.46 0.70 13.38
N SER A 281 -7.75 0.70 13.67
CA SER A 281 -8.64 1.85 13.45
C SER A 281 -9.61 1.98 14.61
N ASN A 282 -9.81 3.20 15.10
CA ASN A 282 -10.75 3.47 16.19
C ASN A 282 -12.03 4.13 15.67
N LEU A 283 -12.93 3.31 15.09
CA LEU A 283 -14.17 3.81 14.50
C LEU A 283 -15.17 4.33 15.52
N SER A 284 -15.03 4.06 16.81
CA SER A 284 -15.93 4.66 17.82
C SER A 284 -15.76 6.17 17.95
N LEU A 285 -14.64 6.72 17.46
CA LEU A 285 -14.42 8.16 17.37
C LEU A 285 -15.27 8.81 16.25
N TYR A 286 -15.76 8.03 15.28
CA TYR A 286 -16.57 8.54 14.18
C TYR A 286 -18.06 8.49 14.55
N SER A 287 -18.67 9.66 14.76
CA SER A 287 -20.06 9.78 15.20
C SER A 287 -20.73 10.97 14.54
N GLY A 288 -21.92 10.76 13.96
CA GLY A 288 -22.71 11.84 13.37
C GLY A 288 -22.09 12.46 12.11
N GLY A 289 -21.21 11.73 11.42
CA GLY A 289 -20.52 12.21 10.22
C GLY A 289 -19.17 12.87 10.48
N GLU A 290 -18.80 13.04 11.75
CA GLU A 290 -17.57 13.71 12.18
C GLU A 290 -16.70 12.80 13.04
N TRP A 291 -15.40 13.05 13.01
CA TRP A 291 -14.46 12.43 13.94
C TRP A 291 -14.34 13.28 15.19
N LYS A 292 -14.51 12.64 16.34
CA LYS A 292 -14.26 13.24 17.65
C LYS A 292 -12.83 12.96 18.09
N LEU A 293 -12.33 13.81 18.97
CA LEU A 293 -11.10 13.52 19.70
C LEU A 293 -11.34 12.39 20.72
N PRO A 294 -10.31 11.60 21.05
CA PRO A 294 -10.39 10.65 22.15
C PRO A 294 -10.64 11.36 23.47
N GLU A 295 -11.20 10.63 24.45
CA GLU A 295 -11.50 11.15 25.78
C GLU A 295 -10.23 11.65 26.51
N TYR A 296 -9.08 11.03 26.22
CA TYR A 296 -7.78 11.42 26.74
C TYR A 296 -7.03 12.26 25.70
N LEU A 297 -6.98 13.58 25.92
CA LEU A 297 -6.23 14.55 25.11
C LEU A 297 -4.74 14.64 25.54
N PRO A 298 -3.86 15.36 24.80
CA PRO A 298 -2.44 15.47 25.14
C PRO A 298 -2.26 16.01 26.58
N GLY A 299 -1.68 15.20 27.46
CA GLY A 299 -1.50 15.48 28.88
C GLY A 299 -1.78 14.25 29.76
N ASP A 300 -2.96 13.63 29.59
CA ASP A 300 -3.42 12.51 30.42
C ASP A 300 -3.13 11.13 29.80
N ILE A 301 -2.94 11.07 28.48
CA ILE A 301 -2.83 9.80 27.76
C ILE A 301 -1.53 9.05 28.07
N THR A 302 -0.46 9.76 28.45
CA THR A 302 0.81 9.16 28.89
C THR A 302 0.71 8.55 30.29
N GLU A 303 -0.16 9.11 31.14
CA GLU A 303 -0.43 8.61 32.49
C GLU A 303 -1.38 7.40 32.47
N HIS A 304 -2.32 7.38 31.53
CA HIS A 304 -3.32 6.32 31.39
C HIS A 304 -3.03 5.30 30.27
N ALA A 305 -1.92 5.45 29.53
CA ALA A 305 -1.52 4.52 28.47
C ALA A 305 -1.51 3.05 28.94
N ASP A 306 -1.19 2.83 30.22
CA ASP A 306 -1.07 1.48 30.76
C ASP A 306 -2.44 0.76 30.88
N ALA A 307 -3.56 1.49 30.89
CA ALA A 307 -4.92 0.95 30.95
C ALA A 307 -5.53 0.65 29.57
N LEU A 308 -4.91 1.12 28.50
CA LEU A 308 -5.37 0.90 27.13
C LEU A 308 -4.97 -0.49 26.62
N ASN A 309 -5.82 -1.09 25.79
CA ASN A 309 -5.52 -2.37 25.15
C ASN A 309 -4.42 -2.21 24.10
N GLU A 310 -3.52 -3.18 24.04
CA GLU A 310 -2.54 -3.25 22.96
C GLU A 310 -3.24 -3.66 21.65
N PRO A 311 -2.99 -2.91 20.56
CA PRO A 311 -3.50 -3.29 19.24
C PRO A 311 -2.80 -4.56 18.72
N PRO A 312 -3.40 -5.26 17.74
CA PRO A 312 -2.86 -6.52 17.24
C PRO A 312 -1.57 -6.32 16.42
N ILE A 313 -0.51 -7.04 16.79
CA ILE A 313 0.80 -6.98 16.12
C ILE A 313 1.21 -8.35 15.57
N ILE A 314 1.76 -8.37 14.36
CA ILE A 314 2.52 -9.50 13.85
C ILE A 314 4.00 -9.28 14.12
N HIS A 315 4.58 -10.16 14.93
CA HIS A 315 6.02 -10.15 15.22
C HIS A 315 6.81 -10.90 14.15
N CYS A 316 8.04 -10.46 13.93
CA CYS A 316 9.02 -11.17 13.12
C CYS A 316 9.49 -12.43 13.87
N ARG A 317 9.14 -13.61 13.35
CA ARG A 317 9.39 -14.91 14.00
C ARG A 317 10.60 -15.64 13.44
N GLY A 318 11.32 -15.04 12.48
CA GLY A 318 12.48 -15.63 11.83
C GLY A 318 12.13 -16.63 10.73
N VAL A 319 13.18 -17.18 10.12
CA VAL A 319 13.11 -17.99 8.89
C VAL A 319 12.30 -19.26 9.08
N ARG A 320 11.50 -19.60 8.06
CA ARG A 320 10.75 -20.85 7.92
C ARG A 320 11.26 -21.62 6.67
N PRO A 321 12.28 -22.48 6.80
CA PRO A 321 12.91 -23.16 5.66
C PRO A 321 11.97 -24.00 4.80
N GLU A 322 10.86 -24.43 5.39
CA GLU A 322 9.80 -25.20 4.74
C GLU A 322 8.87 -24.38 3.83
N LEU A 323 8.94 -23.04 3.88
CA LEU A 323 8.22 -22.18 2.95
C LEU A 323 8.98 -22.10 1.64
N SER A 324 8.25 -21.99 0.53
CA SER A 324 8.78 -21.90 -0.82
C SER A 324 8.57 -20.52 -1.45
N LYS A 325 9.15 -20.28 -2.63
CA LYS A 325 8.88 -19.07 -3.44
C LYS A 325 7.40 -18.97 -3.82
N MET A 326 6.73 -20.11 -3.98
CA MET A 326 5.28 -20.17 -4.24
C MET A 326 4.47 -19.70 -3.01
N ASP A 327 4.90 -20.07 -1.80
CA ASP A 327 4.29 -19.58 -0.56
C ASP A 327 4.46 -18.05 -0.45
N LEU A 328 5.62 -17.50 -0.81
CA LEU A 328 5.83 -16.05 -0.86
C LEU A 328 4.87 -15.37 -1.84
N ALA A 329 4.62 -16.00 -2.99
CA ALA A 329 3.69 -15.46 -3.98
C ALA A 329 2.25 -15.40 -3.45
N VAL A 330 1.80 -16.46 -2.76
CA VAL A 330 0.50 -16.46 -2.08
C VAL A 330 0.45 -15.38 -0.99
N ALA A 331 1.47 -15.31 -0.13
CA ALA A 331 1.53 -14.30 0.94
C ALA A 331 1.48 -12.87 0.39
N THR A 332 2.19 -12.60 -0.72
CA THR A 332 2.19 -11.31 -1.41
C THR A 332 0.79 -10.96 -1.94
N HIS A 333 0.04 -11.93 -2.46
CA HIS A 333 -1.34 -11.72 -2.91
C HIS A 333 -2.27 -11.41 -1.73
N LEU A 334 -2.13 -12.09 -0.59
CA LEU A 334 -2.92 -11.79 0.61
C LEU A 334 -2.73 -10.36 1.15
N GLN A 335 -1.60 -9.71 0.85
CA GLN A 335 -1.41 -8.28 1.16
C GLN A 335 -2.31 -7.36 0.32
N ILE A 336 -2.83 -7.86 -0.81
CA ILE A 336 -3.70 -7.14 -1.72
C ILE A 336 -5.17 -7.38 -1.37
N ASP A 337 -5.57 -8.64 -1.25
CA ASP A 337 -6.92 -9.06 -0.87
C ASP A 337 -6.86 -10.32 0.01
N SER A 338 -6.86 -10.12 1.33
CA SER A 338 -6.76 -11.21 2.31
C SER A 338 -8.02 -12.08 2.39
N ARG A 339 -9.10 -11.69 1.70
CA ARG A 339 -10.37 -12.44 1.63
C ARG A 339 -10.61 -13.04 0.25
N ALA A 340 -9.67 -12.93 -0.69
CA ALA A 340 -9.81 -13.55 -2.00
C ALA A 340 -9.89 -15.08 -1.85
N PRO A 341 -10.79 -15.77 -2.57
CA PRO A 341 -10.83 -17.22 -2.54
C PRO A 341 -9.57 -17.81 -3.21
N PRO A 342 -9.09 -18.99 -2.78
CA PRO A 342 -7.89 -19.62 -3.33
C PRO A 342 -7.87 -19.77 -4.86
N SER A 343 -9.04 -19.99 -5.48
CA SER A 343 -9.17 -20.07 -6.94
C SER A 343 -8.83 -18.76 -7.64
N ARG A 344 -9.27 -17.62 -7.10
CA ARG A 344 -8.97 -16.30 -7.64
C ARG A 344 -7.51 -15.93 -7.46
N ILE A 345 -6.91 -16.30 -6.31
CA ILE A 345 -5.48 -16.12 -6.08
C ILE A 345 -4.67 -16.92 -7.08
N SER A 346 -5.01 -18.20 -7.27
CA SER A 346 -4.39 -19.09 -8.26
C SER A 346 -4.42 -18.48 -9.68
N THR A 347 -5.58 -18.02 -10.16
CA THR A 347 -5.71 -17.38 -11.48
C THR A 347 -4.84 -16.13 -11.59
N ASN A 348 -4.86 -15.24 -10.59
CA ASN A 348 -4.06 -14.02 -10.61
C ASN A 348 -2.55 -14.30 -10.57
N LEU A 349 -2.13 -15.35 -9.86
CA LEU A 349 -0.73 -15.76 -9.77
C LEU A 349 -0.24 -16.39 -11.08
N ALA A 350 -1.09 -17.18 -11.76
CA ALA A 350 -0.77 -17.76 -13.05
C ALA A 350 -0.44 -16.69 -14.11
N VAL A 351 -1.21 -15.58 -14.13
CA VAL A 351 -0.93 -14.42 -15.00
C VAL A 351 0.44 -13.80 -14.74
N ARG A 352 0.96 -13.93 -13.52
CA ARG A 352 2.29 -13.45 -13.09
C ARG A 352 3.39 -14.51 -13.23
N GLY A 353 3.11 -15.61 -13.91
CA GLY A 353 4.08 -16.71 -14.12
C GLY A 353 4.19 -17.70 -12.97
N PHE A 354 3.26 -17.67 -11.99
CA PHE A 354 3.22 -18.60 -10.86
C PHE A 354 2.05 -19.58 -11.03
N ASP A 355 2.31 -20.73 -11.64
CA ASP A 355 1.32 -21.80 -11.78
C ASP A 355 1.15 -22.57 -10.46
N ILE A 356 0.13 -22.22 -9.69
CA ILE A 356 -0.17 -22.81 -8.38
C ILE A 356 -1.63 -23.24 -8.35
N GLU A 357 -1.87 -24.53 -8.09
CA GLU A 357 -3.22 -25.06 -7.93
C GLU A 357 -3.96 -24.42 -6.73
N PRO A 358 -5.28 -24.17 -6.82
CA PRO A 358 -6.06 -23.59 -5.73
C PRO A 358 -5.96 -24.36 -4.40
N ARG A 359 -5.80 -25.68 -4.45
CA ARG A 359 -5.62 -26.52 -3.25
C ARG A 359 -4.32 -26.20 -2.51
N LYS A 360 -3.24 -25.94 -3.25
CA LYS A 360 -1.94 -25.55 -2.66
C LYS A 360 -2.03 -24.15 -2.08
N VAL A 361 -2.71 -23.22 -2.76
CA VAL A 361 -2.99 -21.88 -2.21
C VAL A 361 -3.70 -21.97 -0.86
N ALA A 362 -4.79 -22.75 -0.77
CA ALA A 362 -5.53 -22.95 0.48
C ALA A 362 -4.66 -23.58 1.60
N GLN A 363 -3.75 -24.49 1.25
CA GLN A 363 -2.80 -25.07 2.21
C GLN A 363 -1.81 -24.02 2.72
N SER A 364 -1.29 -23.15 1.85
CA SER A 364 -0.41 -22.04 2.23
C SER A 364 -1.14 -21.04 3.13
N GLU A 365 -2.35 -20.60 2.76
CA GLU A 365 -3.19 -19.72 3.60
C GLU A 365 -3.42 -20.27 5.01
N LYS A 366 -3.81 -21.55 5.08
CA LYS A 366 -4.01 -22.23 6.37
C LYS A 366 -2.70 -22.25 7.18
N ARG A 367 -1.58 -22.59 6.55
CA ARG A 367 -0.26 -22.61 7.19
C ARG A 367 0.15 -21.24 7.71
N PHE A 368 -0.13 -20.17 6.97
CA PHE A 368 0.16 -18.81 7.42
C PHE A 368 -0.69 -18.43 8.64
N THR A 369 -1.98 -18.78 8.62
CA THR A 369 -2.90 -18.51 9.72
C THR A 369 -2.53 -19.29 10.98
N ASP A 370 -2.38 -20.62 10.85
CA ASP A 370 -2.07 -21.53 11.97
C ASP A 370 -0.73 -21.18 12.66
N ARG A 371 0.20 -20.57 11.91
CA ARG A 371 1.53 -20.20 12.39
C ARG A 371 1.68 -18.71 12.71
N GLY A 372 0.61 -17.93 12.60
CA GLY A 372 0.61 -16.48 12.86
C GLY A 372 1.62 -15.72 12.00
N LEU A 373 1.72 -16.07 10.71
CA LEU A 373 2.60 -15.43 9.72
C LEU A 373 1.89 -14.35 8.91
N ILE A 374 0.59 -14.20 9.11
CA ILE A 374 -0.22 -13.10 8.57
C ILE A 374 -1.07 -12.47 9.66
N LEU A 375 -1.31 -11.18 9.54
CA LEU A 375 -2.26 -10.43 10.35
C LEU A 375 -3.21 -9.66 9.42
N PRO A 376 -4.45 -10.17 9.22
CA PRO A 376 -5.47 -9.48 8.45
C PRO A 376 -5.86 -8.14 9.10
N TYR A 377 -6.10 -7.12 8.28
CA TYR A 377 -6.63 -5.83 8.71
C TYR A 377 -7.50 -5.20 7.62
N VAL A 378 -8.21 -4.14 7.98
CA VAL A 378 -9.06 -3.37 7.08
C VAL A 378 -8.39 -2.03 6.75
N LEU A 379 -8.36 -1.70 5.47
CA LEU A 379 -7.97 -0.39 4.97
C LEU A 379 -9.21 0.27 4.35
N PHE A 380 -9.43 1.55 4.63
CA PHE A 380 -10.49 2.35 4.03
C PHE A 380 -9.99 3.78 3.82
N GLY A 381 -10.63 4.51 2.91
CA GLY A 381 -10.33 5.91 2.61
C GLY A 381 -11.56 6.81 2.70
N GLY A 382 -11.31 8.12 2.72
CA GLY A 382 -12.34 9.15 2.92
C GLY A 382 -12.71 9.31 4.39
N LEU A 383 -13.97 9.66 4.64
CA LEU A 383 -14.51 9.96 5.98
C LEU A 383 -13.92 11.21 6.62
N GLY A 384 -13.36 12.14 5.84
CA GLY A 384 -12.70 13.34 6.36
C GLY A 384 -11.30 13.10 6.94
N LEU A 385 -10.73 11.90 6.75
CA LEU A 385 -9.34 11.58 7.11
C LEU A 385 -8.39 12.10 6.03
N SER A 386 -7.98 13.36 6.17
CA SER A 386 -7.20 14.09 5.16
C SER A 386 -5.75 14.37 5.53
N SER A 387 -5.38 14.28 6.82
CA SER A 387 -4.02 14.56 7.28
C SER A 387 -3.27 13.26 7.52
N ASN A 388 -2.18 13.03 6.77
CA ASN A 388 -1.32 11.86 6.97
C ASN A 388 -0.03 12.28 7.68
N PHE A 389 0.33 11.54 8.72
CA PHE A 389 1.58 11.72 9.44
C PHE A 389 2.33 10.40 9.53
N CYS A 390 3.65 10.47 9.45
CA CYS A 390 4.56 9.43 9.91
C CYS A 390 5.35 10.00 11.09
N PHE A 391 5.46 9.25 12.18
CA PHE A 391 6.28 9.61 13.34
C PHE A 391 7.36 8.56 13.51
N GLU A 392 8.62 8.99 13.45
CA GLU A 392 9.74 8.21 13.96
C GLU A 392 9.86 8.49 15.47
N ILE A 393 9.72 7.46 16.30
CA ILE A 393 9.81 7.59 17.75
C ILE A 393 10.94 6.68 18.25
N VAL A 394 12.11 7.28 18.49
CA VAL A 394 13.28 6.59 19.05
C VAL A 394 13.12 6.55 20.57
N CYS A 395 13.04 5.35 21.13
CA CYS A 395 12.71 5.16 22.54
C CYS A 395 13.08 3.77 23.05
N ASN A 396 13.10 3.61 24.38
CA ASN A 396 13.29 2.32 25.02
C ASN A 396 12.05 1.41 24.92
N GLU A 397 12.19 0.14 25.33
CA GLU A 397 11.10 -0.85 25.24
C GLU A 397 9.83 -0.44 26.01
N ARG A 398 9.97 0.23 27.16
CA ARG A 398 8.82 0.70 27.95
C ARG A 398 7.97 1.67 27.13
N TRP A 399 8.62 2.66 26.51
CA TRP A 399 7.92 3.64 25.69
C TRP A 399 7.43 3.06 24.38
N LYS A 400 8.12 2.08 23.80
CA LYS A 400 7.62 1.34 22.65
C LYS A 400 6.26 0.70 22.93
N SER A 401 6.12 -0.03 24.05
CA SER A 401 4.85 -0.63 24.47
C SER A 401 3.77 0.41 24.77
N ARG A 402 4.12 1.51 25.45
CA ARG A 402 3.16 2.60 25.72
C ARG A 402 2.68 3.29 24.45
N THR A 403 3.57 3.58 23.52
CA THR A 403 3.22 4.17 22.23
C THR A 403 2.29 3.25 21.44
N LEU A 404 2.53 1.93 21.44
CA LEU A 404 1.60 0.96 20.84
C LEU A 404 0.19 1.06 21.43
N ARG A 405 0.06 1.26 22.74
CA ARG A 405 -1.26 1.45 23.37
C ARG A 405 -1.89 2.77 22.97
N ILE A 406 -1.11 3.84 22.88
CA ILE A 406 -1.55 5.16 22.42
C ILE A 406 -2.07 5.12 20.99
N VAL A 407 -1.47 4.34 20.07
CA VAL A 407 -1.95 4.27 18.67
C VAL A 407 -3.40 3.77 18.55
N SER A 408 -3.92 3.04 19.55
CA SER A 408 -5.32 2.59 19.57
C SER A 408 -6.32 3.74 19.68
N GLN A 409 -5.86 4.94 20.03
CA GLN A 409 -6.66 6.14 20.21
C GLN A 409 -6.72 7.00 18.94
N PHE A 410 -6.09 6.54 17.86
CA PHE A 410 -6.10 7.23 16.59
C PHE A 410 -7.19 6.66 15.66
N PRO A 411 -7.80 7.52 14.81
CA PRO A 411 -8.79 7.11 13.82
C PRO A 411 -8.35 5.94 12.94
N TRP A 412 -7.13 6.01 12.43
CA TRP A 412 -6.45 4.93 11.74
C TRP A 412 -4.96 5.03 11.97
N SER A 413 -4.30 3.90 12.25
CA SER A 413 -2.85 3.85 12.40
C SER A 413 -2.28 2.53 11.91
N MET A 414 -1.14 2.60 11.25
CA MET A 414 -0.23 1.49 10.99
C MET A 414 1.08 1.75 11.73
N TYR A 415 1.67 0.73 12.32
CA TYR A 415 2.82 0.92 13.20
C TYR A 415 3.85 -0.18 13.04
N TYR A 416 5.11 0.20 13.01
CA TYR A 416 6.26 -0.67 12.85
C TYR A 416 7.13 -0.58 14.09
N THR A 417 7.32 -1.71 14.77
CA THR A 417 8.25 -1.81 15.89
C THR A 417 9.62 -2.22 15.38
N SER A 418 10.66 -1.65 15.99
CA SER A 418 12.03 -1.86 15.58
C SER A 418 12.95 -2.07 16.77
N ASN A 419 14.20 -2.42 16.51
CA ASN A 419 15.26 -2.46 17.52
C ASN A 419 15.58 -1.09 18.15
N ARG A 420 15.16 0.02 17.55
CA ARG A 420 15.48 1.39 17.98
C ARG A 420 14.28 2.15 18.58
N GLY A 421 13.07 1.65 18.38
CA GLY A 421 11.85 2.33 18.79
C GLY A 421 10.65 1.88 17.97
N ILE A 422 9.74 2.81 17.67
CA ILE A 422 8.50 2.58 16.93
C ILE A 422 8.29 3.67 15.88
N ILE A 423 7.74 3.26 14.75
CA ILE A 423 7.34 4.16 13.66
C ILE A 423 5.83 4.07 13.55
N VAL A 424 5.14 5.20 13.50
CA VAL A 424 3.68 5.25 13.43
C VAL A 424 3.25 6.07 12.23
N TRP A 425 2.55 5.44 11.30
CA TRP A 425 1.79 6.13 10.26
C TRP A 425 0.35 6.26 10.71
N THR A 426 -0.17 7.47 10.71
CA THR A 426 -1.56 7.75 11.08
C THR A 426 -2.23 8.61 10.04
N ILE A 427 -3.53 8.38 9.86
CA ILE A 427 -4.39 9.25 9.06
C ILE A 427 -5.42 9.83 10.01
N SER A 428 -5.44 11.15 10.13
CA SER A 428 -6.30 11.89 11.04
C SER A 428 -7.18 12.91 10.31
N PRO A 429 -8.27 13.36 10.93
CA PRO A 429 -9.10 14.43 10.41
C PRO A 429 -8.31 15.74 10.34
N GLY A 430 -8.49 16.49 9.24
CA GLY A 430 -7.86 17.80 9.10
C GLY A 430 -8.25 18.79 10.22
N THR A 431 -9.47 18.67 10.74
CA THR A 431 -9.98 19.50 11.85
C THR A 431 -9.27 19.26 13.17
N HIS A 432 -8.62 18.11 13.35
CA HIS A 432 -7.97 17.69 14.60
C HIS A 432 -6.48 17.39 14.43
N GLN A 433 -5.90 17.81 13.31
CA GLN A 433 -4.54 17.44 12.95
C GLN A 433 -3.49 17.93 13.95
N VAL A 434 -3.73 19.08 14.59
CA VAL A 434 -2.79 19.69 15.54
C VAL A 434 -2.77 18.90 16.84
N GLU A 435 -3.95 18.50 17.33
CA GLU A 435 -4.12 17.72 18.54
C GLU A 435 -3.47 16.35 18.39
N TYR A 436 -3.74 15.63 17.30
CA TYR A 436 -3.11 14.33 17.02
C TYR A 436 -1.59 14.45 16.84
N TYR A 437 -1.11 15.53 16.21
CA TYR A 437 0.32 15.80 16.09
C TYR A 437 0.96 16.03 17.47
N GLN A 438 0.31 16.81 18.33
CA GLN A 438 0.78 17.10 19.68
C GLN A 438 0.82 15.86 20.57
N MET A 439 -0.08 14.88 20.38
CA MET A 439 -0.10 13.63 21.17
C MET A 439 1.25 12.89 21.11
N PHE A 440 1.84 12.71 19.92
CA PHE A 440 3.15 12.06 19.81
C PHE A 440 4.30 13.01 20.13
N ARG A 441 4.22 14.29 19.75
CA ARG A 441 5.30 15.25 20.06
C ARG A 441 5.50 15.45 21.56
N ALA A 442 4.43 15.37 22.36
CA ALA A 442 4.53 15.43 23.82
C ALA A 442 5.34 14.26 24.42
N LEU A 443 5.48 13.13 23.71
CA LEU A 443 6.28 12.00 24.19
C LEU A 443 7.75 12.36 24.39
N GLU A 444 8.29 13.29 23.59
CA GLU A 444 9.69 13.75 23.66
C GLU A 444 10.05 14.37 25.02
N GLN A 445 9.06 14.81 25.81
CA GLN A 445 9.25 15.35 27.15
C GLN A 445 9.50 14.26 28.21
N ASN A 446 9.37 12.99 27.86
CA ASN A 446 9.40 11.89 28.83
C ASN A 446 10.75 11.17 28.89
N PRO A 447 11.26 10.84 30.10
CA PRO A 447 12.46 10.04 30.23
C PRO A 447 12.35 8.68 29.52
N GLY A 448 13.26 8.41 28.60
CA GLY A 448 13.30 7.17 27.81
C GLY A 448 12.74 7.28 26.38
N VAL A 449 12.23 8.45 26.00
CA VAL A 449 12.04 8.85 24.61
C VAL A 449 13.20 9.77 24.23
N GLU A 450 13.94 9.41 23.20
CA GLU A 450 15.12 10.17 22.75
C GLU A 450 14.71 11.24 21.74
N ILE A 451 13.90 10.86 20.74
CA ILE A 451 13.53 11.70 19.60
C ILE A 451 12.12 11.33 19.14
N VAL A 452 11.33 12.33 18.76
CA VAL A 452 10.07 12.13 18.02
C VAL A 452 10.11 12.94 16.72
N ASN A 453 10.49 12.38 15.58
CA ASN A 453 10.48 13.13 14.32
C ASN A 453 9.15 12.96 13.57
N PRO A 454 8.36 14.03 13.40
CA PRO A 454 7.16 13.98 12.57
C PRO A 454 7.50 14.23 11.10
N ILE A 455 6.77 13.55 10.23
CA ILE A 455 6.86 13.69 8.77
C ILE A 455 5.43 13.80 8.27
N MET A 456 5.09 14.96 7.70
CA MET A 456 3.77 15.18 7.12
C MET A 456 3.77 14.65 5.68
N THR A 457 2.96 13.63 5.41
CA THR A 457 2.92 12.98 4.10
C THR A 457 1.66 13.41 3.35
N ILE A 458 1.76 13.70 2.05
CA ILE A 458 0.60 14.16 1.25
C ILE A 458 -0.28 12.96 0.86
N ALA A 459 0.33 11.79 0.70
CA ALA A 459 -0.29 10.47 0.66
C ALA A 459 0.84 9.44 0.78
N GLN A 460 0.60 8.28 1.41
CA GLN A 460 1.54 7.18 1.26
C GLN A 460 1.53 6.74 -0.22
N GLY A 461 2.68 6.88 -0.89
CA GLY A 461 2.91 6.22 -2.18
C GLY A 461 2.80 4.70 -2.02
N GLY A 462 2.61 3.98 -3.13
CA GLY A 462 2.68 2.53 -3.10
C GLY A 462 4.06 2.03 -2.65
N SER A 463 4.22 0.71 -2.57
CA SER A 463 5.54 0.08 -2.41
C SER A 463 5.71 -1.03 -3.44
N ARG A 464 6.96 -1.31 -3.83
CA ARG A 464 7.26 -2.51 -4.62
C ARG A 464 6.84 -3.75 -3.82
N SER A 465 6.21 -4.71 -4.48
CA SER A 465 5.79 -5.94 -3.81
C SER A 465 6.99 -6.80 -3.45
N LEU A 466 6.83 -7.75 -2.52
CA LEU A 466 7.90 -8.68 -2.14
C LEU A 466 8.40 -9.45 -3.37
N LEU A 467 7.46 -9.91 -4.21
CA LEU A 467 7.78 -10.59 -5.46
C LEU A 467 8.60 -9.72 -6.42
N ASP A 468 8.32 -8.42 -6.52
CA ASP A 468 9.05 -7.53 -7.43
C ASP A 468 10.49 -7.29 -6.96
N ILE A 469 10.74 -7.34 -5.65
CA ILE A 469 12.07 -7.21 -5.06
C ILE A 469 12.86 -8.51 -5.23
N THR A 470 12.18 -9.66 -5.16
CA THR A 470 12.84 -10.97 -5.17
C THR A 470 12.73 -11.73 -6.50
N LYS A 471 12.25 -11.09 -7.56
CA LYS A 471 11.90 -11.76 -8.82
C LYS A 471 13.09 -12.50 -9.43
N ASP A 472 14.26 -11.87 -9.42
CA ASP A 472 15.48 -12.31 -10.11
C ASP A 472 16.31 -13.31 -9.30
N TYR A 473 15.92 -13.59 -8.05
CA TYR A 473 16.65 -14.49 -7.16
C TYR A 473 15.94 -15.84 -7.02
N SER A 474 16.74 -16.91 -6.99
CA SER A 474 16.23 -18.25 -6.63
C SER A 474 16.07 -18.36 -5.12
N TYR A 475 15.13 -19.21 -4.66
CA TYR A 475 14.85 -19.41 -3.24
C TYR A 475 14.81 -20.90 -2.92
N ASN A 476 15.78 -21.37 -2.15
CA ASN A 476 15.96 -22.78 -1.80
C ASN A 476 16.26 -22.91 -0.31
N ASP A 477 15.61 -23.88 0.35
CA ASP A 477 15.84 -24.22 1.76
C ASP A 477 15.83 -23.01 2.71
N GLY A 478 14.89 -22.10 2.53
CA GLY A 478 14.77 -20.89 3.35
C GLY A 478 15.75 -19.76 3.02
N ARG A 479 16.51 -19.84 1.91
CA ARG A 479 17.55 -18.88 1.57
C ARG A 479 17.43 -18.38 0.14
N TRP A 480 17.75 -17.10 -0.04
CA TRP A 480 17.83 -16.47 -1.36
C TRP A 480 19.23 -16.64 -1.96
N ASP A 481 19.31 -16.98 -3.24
CA ASP A 481 20.57 -16.96 -3.98
C ASP A 481 20.86 -15.53 -4.47
N ILE A 482 21.51 -14.75 -3.62
CA ILE A 482 21.86 -13.35 -3.87
C ILE A 482 23.35 -13.11 -3.59
N LYS A 483 24.00 -12.30 -4.43
CA LYS A 483 25.41 -11.96 -4.27
C LYS A 483 25.58 -10.82 -3.27
N SER A 484 26.73 -10.78 -2.60
CA SER A 484 27.04 -9.67 -1.69
C SER A 484 27.12 -8.31 -2.39
N SER A 485 27.42 -8.28 -3.69
CA SER A 485 27.40 -7.07 -4.52
C SER A 485 26.01 -6.44 -4.62
N ASP A 486 24.95 -7.26 -4.56
CA ASP A 486 23.57 -6.82 -4.79
C ASP A 486 22.93 -6.28 -3.51
N VAL A 487 23.56 -6.51 -2.35
CA VAL A 487 23.18 -5.92 -1.06
C VAL A 487 24.04 -4.72 -0.68
N ASP A 488 25.04 -4.39 -1.51
CA ASP A 488 25.97 -3.29 -1.28
C ASP A 488 25.45 -2.01 -1.94
N LEU A 489 24.92 -1.10 -1.13
CA LEU A 489 24.32 0.17 -1.59
C LEU A 489 25.27 1.05 -2.41
N ARG A 490 26.59 0.92 -2.21
CA ARG A 490 27.61 1.79 -2.82
C ARG A 490 27.60 1.67 -4.34
N ASN A 491 27.38 0.45 -4.82
CA ASN A 491 27.33 0.11 -6.24
C ASN A 491 26.17 0.77 -7.00
N PHE A 492 25.24 1.42 -6.30
CA PHE A 492 24.03 1.99 -6.89
C PHE A 492 23.87 3.48 -6.60
N VAL A 493 24.45 3.97 -5.51
CA VAL A 493 24.26 5.36 -5.06
C VAL A 493 25.40 6.29 -5.50
N PHE A 494 26.63 5.79 -5.64
CA PHE A 494 27.79 6.61 -6.00
C PHE A 494 28.08 6.74 -7.51
N ASP A 495 27.32 6.03 -8.34
CA ASP A 495 27.33 6.16 -9.81
C ASP A 495 26.44 7.31 -10.29
#